data_AF-A0A8S9XC22-F1
#
_entry.id   AF-A0A8S9XC22-F1
#
_cell.length_a   1.000
_cell.length_b   1.000
_cell.length_c   1.000
_cell.angle_alpha   90.00
_cell.angle_beta   90.00
_cell.angle_gamma   90.00
#
_symmetry.space_group_name_H-M   'P 1'
#
loop_
_entity.id
_entity.type
_entity.pdbx_description
1 polymer ?
#
loop_
_entity_poly.entity_id
_entity_poly.type
_entity_poly.pdbx_seq_one_letter_code
_entity_poly.pdbx_strand_id
1 'polypeptide(L)'
;INFAEYADNFKESRVDGDLLLQLTDENLERDIGINNGIKIKRFMRELQNLKKITDYSSRDTNNINSFLMAIGHEFSIYTYSMLNAGVDKDTLRCLLDEQLIKECGITNSIHRYRILNAIRANENIDFADYEDNLDKNLDVFISYRRSNGSQLASLLKVHLHLKGFTVFIDVERLEAGKFDNNLLQSIKSAKHFILVLTPNALDRCVEDDECKDWVHREIVAALQAQCNIIPITDNFTWPEAESLPADMRAVCNFNGVMWIHDYQDACVEKLERR
;
A
#
# COMPACT_ATOMS: atom_id res chain seq x y z
N ILE A 1 7.96 40.02 3.96
CA ILE A 1 7.32 39.70 5.26
C ILE A 1 7.39 40.81 6.34
N ASN A 2 7.93 42.02 6.10
CA ASN A 2 7.95 43.13 7.08
C ASN A 2 8.56 42.80 8.47
N PHE A 3 9.76 42.20 8.48
CA PHE A 3 10.57 41.92 9.67
C PHE A 3 12.04 42.39 9.52
N ALA A 4 12.29 43.38 8.65
CA ALA A 4 13.65 43.85 8.35
C ALA A 4 14.38 44.42 9.59
N GLU A 5 13.64 44.93 10.58
CA GLU A 5 14.18 45.43 11.85
C GLU A 5 14.93 44.36 12.67
N TYR A 6 14.69 43.07 12.41
CA TYR A 6 15.36 41.95 13.09
C TYR A 6 16.44 41.28 12.24
N ALA A 7 16.71 41.78 11.02
CA ALA A 7 17.61 41.12 10.07
C ALA A 7 19.04 40.90 10.61
N ASP A 8 19.57 41.88 11.33
CA ASP A 8 20.90 41.77 11.94
C ASP A 8 20.92 40.69 13.04
N ASN A 9 19.87 40.58 13.85
CA ASN A 9 19.76 39.54 14.89
C ASN A 9 19.74 38.13 14.29
N PHE A 10 18.99 37.92 13.19
CA PHE A 10 19.00 36.65 12.46
C PHE A 10 20.39 36.32 11.90
N LYS A 11 21.13 37.33 11.43
CA LYS A 11 22.49 37.17 10.90
C LYS A 11 23.52 36.89 11.99
N GLU A 12 23.43 37.57 13.13
CA GLU A 12 24.28 37.34 14.29
C GLU A 12 24.10 35.93 14.87
N SER A 13 22.84 35.48 14.97
CA SER A 13 22.49 34.12 15.36
C SER A 13 22.74 33.06 14.27
N ARG A 14 23.25 33.49 13.10
CA ARG A 14 23.59 32.63 11.95
C ARG A 14 22.45 31.71 11.53
N VAL A 15 21.22 32.21 11.55
CA VAL A 15 20.05 31.44 11.14
C VAL A 15 20.10 31.22 9.63
N ASP A 16 20.30 29.97 9.23
CA ASP A 16 20.20 29.52 7.84
C ASP A 16 18.79 28.99 7.53
N GLY A 17 18.60 28.44 6.32
CA GLY A 17 17.31 27.89 5.92
C GLY A 17 16.85 26.69 6.75
N ASP A 18 17.80 25.90 7.26
CA ASP A 18 17.53 24.71 8.06
C ASP A 18 17.02 25.10 9.45
N LEU A 19 17.76 26.00 10.12
CA LEU A 19 17.39 26.58 11.41
C LEU A 19 16.10 27.39 11.33
N LEU A 20 15.89 28.16 10.25
CA LEU A 20 14.68 28.94 10.05
C LEU A 20 13.42 28.08 10.08
N LEU A 21 13.45 26.89 9.48
CA LEU A 21 12.32 25.97 9.46
C LEU A 21 12.07 25.28 10.82
N GLN A 22 13.02 25.36 11.75
CA GLN A 22 12.95 24.77 13.09
C GLN A 22 12.67 25.79 14.20
N LEU A 23 12.66 27.09 13.91
CA LEU A 23 12.46 28.13 14.92
C LEU A 23 11.15 27.96 15.69
N THR A 24 11.26 28.13 17.00
CA THR A 24 10.15 28.15 17.95
C THR A 24 9.87 29.57 18.46
N ASP A 25 8.70 29.76 19.08
CA ASP A 25 8.34 31.02 19.75
C ASP A 25 9.41 31.42 20.78
N GLU A 26 10.00 30.45 21.48
CA GLU A 26 11.05 30.67 22.47
C GLU A 26 12.35 31.16 21.84
N ASN A 27 12.74 30.63 20.69
CA ASN A 27 13.93 31.13 19.97
C ASN A 27 13.70 32.56 19.46
N LEU A 28 12.49 32.87 18.97
CA LEU A 28 12.16 34.20 18.51
C LEU A 28 12.20 35.23 19.64
N GLU A 29 11.77 34.84 20.85
CA GLU A 29 11.81 35.69 22.02
C GLU A 29 13.24 35.84 22.58
N ARG A 30 13.92 34.73 22.86
CA ARG A 30 15.19 34.71 23.60
C ARG A 30 16.42 34.97 22.74
N ASP A 31 16.46 34.39 21.54
CA ASP A 31 17.66 34.39 20.70
C ASP A 31 17.61 35.49 19.63
N ILE A 32 16.42 35.77 19.09
CA ILE A 32 16.21 36.82 18.07
C ILE A 32 15.77 38.15 18.71
N GLY A 33 15.21 38.13 19.92
CA GLY A 33 14.82 39.35 20.66
C GLY A 33 13.46 39.95 20.26
N ILE A 34 12.56 39.15 19.70
CA ILE A 34 11.19 39.57 19.36
C ILE A 34 10.30 39.49 20.60
N ASN A 35 10.43 40.44 21.52
CA ASN A 35 9.70 40.40 22.81
C ASN A 35 8.18 40.58 22.71
N ASN A 36 7.69 41.12 21.58
CA ASN A 36 6.25 41.34 21.40
C ASN A 36 5.59 40.06 20.89
N GLY A 37 4.79 39.39 21.73
CA GLY A 37 4.09 38.15 21.37
C GLY A 37 3.16 38.26 20.15
N ILE A 38 2.63 39.45 19.81
CA ILE A 38 1.86 39.66 18.57
C ILE A 38 2.79 39.65 17.36
N LYS A 39 3.99 40.24 17.46
CA LYS A 39 5.00 40.18 16.41
C LYS A 39 5.51 38.74 16.22
N ILE A 40 5.72 37.97 17.30
CA ILE A 40 6.04 36.53 17.23
C ILE A 40 4.95 35.78 16.46
N LYS A 41 3.68 35.92 16.86
CA LYS A 41 2.56 35.26 16.16
C LYS A 41 2.48 35.64 14.68
N ARG A 42 2.73 36.91 14.35
CA ARG A 42 2.78 37.38 12.95
C ARG A 42 3.94 36.74 12.21
N PHE A 43 5.12 36.63 12.82
CA PHE A 43 6.28 35.98 12.21
C PHE A 43 6.00 34.50 11.97
N MET A 44 5.48 33.79 12.98
CA MET A 44 5.12 32.38 12.88
C MET A 44 4.08 32.11 11.79
N ARG A 45 3.14 33.03 11.58
CA ARG A 45 2.20 32.95 10.44
C ARG A 45 2.91 33.07 9.10
N GLU A 46 3.85 34.00 8.95
CA GLU A 46 4.64 34.13 7.72
C GLU A 46 5.55 32.90 7.50
N LEU A 47 6.14 32.36 8.58
CA LEU A 47 6.93 31.14 8.54
C LEU A 47 6.09 29.92 8.16
N GLN A 48 4.86 29.80 8.67
CA GLN A 48 3.92 28.77 8.26
C GLN A 48 3.57 28.90 6.77
N ASN A 49 3.36 30.12 6.27
CA ASN A 49 3.14 30.34 4.84
C ASN A 49 4.34 29.92 4.01
N LEU A 50 5.56 30.26 4.45
CA LEU A 50 6.80 29.81 3.82
C LEU A 50 6.87 28.28 3.77
N LYS A 51 6.67 27.60 4.91
CA LYS A 51 6.68 26.13 5.00
C LYS A 51 5.69 25.45 4.05
N LYS A 52 4.58 26.10 3.69
CA LYS A 52 3.61 25.58 2.72
C LYS A 52 4.10 25.64 1.27
N ILE A 53 4.87 26.67 0.92
CA ILE A 53 5.33 26.93 -0.45
C ILE A 53 6.79 26.50 -0.71
N THR A 54 7.51 26.07 0.33
CA THR A 54 8.88 25.58 0.22
C THR A 54 8.93 24.28 -0.59
N ASP A 55 9.90 24.19 -1.49
CA ASP A 55 10.26 22.96 -2.17
C ASP A 55 11.18 22.11 -1.27
N TYR A 56 10.75 20.89 -0.96
CA TYR A 56 11.49 19.94 -0.13
C TYR A 56 12.20 18.85 -0.94
N SER A 57 12.21 18.92 -2.27
CA SER A 57 12.76 17.89 -3.18
C SER A 57 14.19 17.43 -2.87
N SER A 58 15.02 18.31 -2.29
CA SER A 58 16.40 17.99 -1.89
C SER A 58 16.53 17.09 -0.66
N ARG A 59 15.51 17.02 0.20
CA ARG A 59 15.49 16.18 1.42
C ARG A 59 14.37 15.15 1.41
N ASP A 60 13.29 15.39 0.67
CA ASP A 60 12.12 14.53 0.61
C ASP A 60 12.24 13.47 -0.49
N THR A 61 13.08 12.47 -0.27
CA THR A 61 13.26 11.36 -1.22
C THR A 61 12.03 10.45 -1.34
N ASN A 62 11.08 10.57 -0.41
CA ASN A 62 9.96 9.65 -0.24
C ASN A 62 8.59 10.31 -0.46
N ASN A 63 8.55 11.54 -0.99
CA ASN A 63 7.34 12.30 -1.30
C ASN A 63 6.38 12.49 -0.10
N ILE A 64 6.94 12.65 1.12
CA ILE A 64 6.17 12.97 2.33
C ILE A 64 5.39 14.28 2.15
N ASN A 65 5.97 15.25 1.46
CA ASN A 65 5.32 16.51 1.14
C ASN A 65 4.07 16.30 0.27
N SER A 66 4.19 15.48 -0.78
CA SER A 66 3.07 15.16 -1.67
C SER A 66 1.97 14.42 -0.93
N PHE A 67 2.33 13.50 -0.03
CA PHE A 67 1.37 12.83 0.86
C PHE A 67 0.59 13.84 1.72
N LEU A 68 1.29 14.76 2.38
CA LEU A 68 0.66 15.79 3.21
C LEU A 68 -0.23 16.71 2.36
N MET A 69 0.22 17.12 1.18
CA MET A 69 -0.57 17.92 0.24
C MET A 69 -1.87 17.23 -0.19
N ALA A 70 -1.85 15.90 -0.36
CA ALA A 70 -3.05 15.13 -0.70
C ALA A 70 -4.13 15.18 0.39
N ILE A 71 -3.73 15.31 1.67
CA ILE A 71 -4.66 15.53 2.79
C ILE A 71 -5.25 16.94 2.73
N GLY A 72 -4.40 17.91 2.37
CA GLY A 72 -4.74 19.32 2.22
C GLY A 72 -3.47 20.17 2.19
N HIS A 73 -3.49 21.26 1.41
CA HIS A 73 -2.34 22.15 1.26
C HIS A 73 -1.86 22.77 2.58
N GLU A 74 -2.72 22.82 3.61
CA GLU A 74 -2.35 23.27 4.95
C GLU A 74 -1.38 22.33 5.69
N PHE A 75 -1.32 21.05 5.33
CA PHE A 75 -0.51 20.04 6.01
C PHE A 75 0.96 20.07 5.61
N SER A 76 1.30 20.71 4.49
CA SER A 76 2.66 20.90 4.00
C SER A 76 3.58 21.54 5.05
N ILE A 77 3.02 22.25 6.04
CA ILE A 77 3.77 22.83 7.17
C ILE A 77 4.50 21.79 8.03
N TYR A 78 4.06 20.52 8.00
CA TYR A 78 4.63 19.43 8.79
C TYR A 78 5.73 18.66 8.06
N THR A 79 5.90 18.90 6.76
CA THR A 79 6.86 18.15 5.92
C THR A 79 8.24 18.11 6.56
N TYR A 80 8.77 19.29 6.88
CA TYR A 80 10.12 19.41 7.39
C TYR A 80 10.29 18.77 8.78
N SER A 81 9.31 18.92 9.67
CA SER A 81 9.40 18.32 11.01
C SER A 81 9.29 16.80 10.97
N MET A 82 8.48 16.25 10.06
CA MET A 82 8.40 14.81 9.84
C MET A 82 9.71 14.26 9.24
N LEU A 83 10.28 14.93 8.23
CA LEU A 83 11.57 14.53 7.65
C LEU A 83 12.70 14.59 8.69
N ASN A 84 12.73 15.62 9.54
CA ASN A 84 13.75 15.76 10.58
C ASN A 84 13.60 14.72 11.70
N ALA A 85 12.38 14.25 11.96
CA ALA A 85 12.11 13.13 12.85
C ALA A 85 12.49 11.77 12.24
N GLY A 86 12.99 11.74 11.01
CA GLY A 86 13.38 10.51 10.31
C GLY A 86 12.21 9.75 9.71
N VAL A 87 11.06 10.40 9.50
CA VAL A 87 9.91 9.76 8.84
C VAL A 87 10.23 9.57 7.35
N ASP A 88 10.16 8.31 6.93
CA ASP A 88 10.27 7.83 5.56
C ASP A 88 8.99 7.08 5.15
N LYS A 89 8.93 6.56 3.92
CA LYS A 89 7.74 5.88 3.39
C LYS A 89 7.32 4.66 4.23
N ASP A 90 8.30 3.92 4.76
CA ASP A 90 8.05 2.68 5.50
C ASP A 90 7.60 2.97 6.93
N THR A 91 8.29 3.88 7.61
CA THR A 91 7.94 4.35 8.96
C THR A 91 6.63 5.15 8.98
N LEU A 92 6.30 5.86 7.89
CA LEU A 92 5.03 6.58 7.75
C LEU A 92 3.83 5.64 7.94
N ARG A 93 3.92 4.40 7.46
CA ARG A 93 2.85 3.39 7.58
C ARG A 93 2.62 2.93 9.02
N CYS A 94 3.66 2.93 9.85
CA CYS A 94 3.58 2.47 11.23
C CYS A 94 3.53 3.61 12.26
N LEU A 95 3.36 4.87 11.81
CA LEU A 95 3.31 6.03 12.70
C LEU A 95 2.12 5.99 13.66
N LEU A 96 2.42 6.21 14.93
CA LEU A 96 1.43 6.32 16.00
C LEU A 96 1.19 7.79 16.38
N ASP A 97 0.03 8.08 16.99
CA ASP A 97 -0.31 9.44 17.46
C ASP A 97 0.77 10.01 18.40
N GLU A 98 1.35 9.15 19.24
CA GLU A 98 2.40 9.51 20.19
C GLU A 98 3.67 10.01 19.48
N GLN A 99 4.05 9.40 18.36
CA GLN A 99 5.22 9.81 17.58
C GLN A 99 4.95 11.11 16.81
N LEU A 100 3.72 11.30 16.31
CA LEU A 100 3.34 12.54 15.65
C LEU A 100 3.39 13.75 16.59
N ILE A 101 3.04 13.58 17.87
CA ILE A 101 3.14 14.68 18.85
C ILE A 101 4.56 14.85 19.40
N LYS A 102 5.24 13.76 19.81
CA LYS A 102 6.53 13.84 20.50
C LYS A 102 7.70 14.11 19.56
N GLU A 103 7.76 13.38 18.44
CA GLU A 103 8.89 13.44 17.52
C GLU A 103 8.65 14.45 16.40
N CYS A 104 7.45 14.43 15.79
CA CYS A 104 7.14 15.31 14.65
C CYS A 104 6.63 16.71 15.09
N GLY A 105 6.37 16.93 16.38
CA GLY A 105 5.94 18.21 16.94
C GLY A 105 4.52 18.64 16.52
N ILE A 106 3.66 17.73 16.07
CA ILE A 106 2.32 18.04 15.57
C ILE A 106 1.36 18.14 16.74
N THR A 107 1.28 19.29 17.39
CA THR A 107 0.47 19.49 18.61
C THR A 107 -1.04 19.51 18.35
N ASN A 108 -1.49 19.88 17.15
CA ASN A 108 -2.90 19.90 16.79
C ASN A 108 -3.46 18.47 16.62
N SER A 109 -4.31 18.05 17.56
CA SER A 109 -4.90 16.71 17.59
C SER A 109 -5.80 16.40 16.38
N ILE A 110 -6.49 17.40 15.82
CA ILE A 110 -7.32 17.23 14.62
C ILE A 110 -6.42 16.95 13.41
N HIS A 111 -5.28 17.64 13.32
CA HIS A 111 -4.33 17.40 12.23
C HIS A 111 -3.69 16.03 12.36
N ARG A 112 -3.27 15.62 13.55
CA ARG A 112 -2.77 14.25 13.78
C ARG A 112 -3.80 13.19 13.41
N TYR A 113 -5.05 13.37 13.83
CA TYR A 113 -6.14 12.47 13.46
C TYR A 113 -6.33 12.38 11.94
N ARG A 114 -6.34 13.52 11.22
CA ARG A 114 -6.43 13.54 9.75
C ARG A 114 -5.22 12.88 9.09
N ILE A 115 -4.02 13.09 9.60
CA ILE A 115 -2.80 12.43 9.11
C ILE A 115 -2.87 10.92 9.33
N LEU A 116 -3.20 10.46 10.53
CA LEU A 116 -3.34 9.02 10.83
C LEU A 116 -4.45 8.38 10.00
N ASN A 117 -5.58 9.06 9.83
CA ASN A 117 -6.64 8.60 8.95
C ASN A 117 -6.20 8.57 7.50
N ALA A 118 -5.39 9.54 7.03
CA ALA A 118 -4.84 9.52 5.69
C ALA A 118 -3.77 8.43 5.51
N ILE A 119 -3.00 8.10 6.54
CA ILE A 119 -2.07 6.95 6.52
C ILE A 119 -2.87 5.66 6.39
N ARG A 120 -3.90 5.46 7.23
CA ARG A 120 -4.81 4.31 7.16
C ARG A 120 -5.61 4.28 5.86
N ALA A 121 -6.01 5.44 5.36
CA ALA A 121 -6.64 5.57 4.07
C ALA A 121 -5.64 5.27 2.96
N ASN A 122 -4.36 5.61 3.10
CA ASN A 122 -3.30 5.24 2.15
C ASN A 122 -2.92 3.77 2.22
N GLU A 123 -3.06 3.11 3.38
CA GLU A 123 -3.06 1.64 3.44
C GLU A 123 -4.29 1.06 2.70
N ASN A 124 -5.42 1.77 2.74
CA ASN A 124 -6.60 1.47 1.92
C ASN A 124 -6.51 2.03 0.48
N ILE A 125 -5.58 2.92 0.12
CA ILE A 125 -5.37 3.49 -1.23
C ILE A 125 -4.25 2.72 -1.95
N ASP A 126 -3.28 2.12 -1.26
CA ASP A 126 -2.57 0.97 -1.85
C ASP A 126 -3.57 -0.18 -2.18
N PHE A 127 -4.79 -0.17 -1.59
CA PHE A 127 -5.95 -0.99 -2.00
C PHE A 127 -6.92 -0.27 -2.97
N ALA A 128 -7.05 1.06 -2.95
CA ALA A 128 -8.02 1.84 -3.74
C ALA A 128 -7.46 2.49 -5.02
N ASP A 129 -6.17 2.81 -5.11
CA ASP A 129 -5.43 2.93 -6.39
C ASP A 129 -5.32 1.55 -7.07
N TYR A 130 -5.45 0.45 -6.30
CA TYR A 130 -5.73 -0.88 -6.82
C TYR A 130 -7.17 -1.00 -7.33
N GLU A 131 -8.17 -0.38 -6.67
CA GLU A 131 -9.57 -0.34 -7.15
C GLU A 131 -9.78 0.57 -8.38
N ASP A 132 -9.13 1.73 -8.47
CA ASP A 132 -9.27 2.66 -9.62
C ASP A 132 -8.44 2.19 -10.85
N ASN A 133 -7.43 1.33 -10.64
CA ASN A 133 -6.80 0.55 -11.72
C ASN A 133 -7.50 -0.78 -12.01
N LEU A 134 -8.39 -1.29 -11.13
CA LEU A 134 -9.13 -2.53 -11.38
C LEU A 134 -10.14 -2.37 -12.53
N ASP A 135 -10.70 -1.18 -12.67
CA ASP A 135 -11.57 -0.82 -13.80
C ASP A 135 -10.79 -0.64 -15.12
N LYS A 136 -9.45 -0.72 -15.08
CA LYS A 136 -8.59 -0.76 -16.28
C LYS A 136 -7.58 -1.90 -16.22
N ASN A 137 -8.10 -3.12 -16.34
CA ASN A 137 -7.40 -4.39 -16.62
C ASN A 137 -6.62 -5.01 -15.44
N LEU A 138 -7.32 -5.77 -14.59
CA LEU A 138 -6.65 -6.84 -13.83
C LEU A 138 -6.19 -7.95 -14.80
N ASP A 139 -4.89 -8.17 -14.89
CA ASP A 139 -4.33 -9.18 -15.79
C ASP A 139 -4.34 -10.57 -15.15
N VAL A 140 -4.00 -10.68 -13.86
CA VAL A 140 -3.83 -11.97 -13.19
C VAL A 140 -4.48 -12.00 -11.81
N PHE A 141 -5.34 -12.98 -11.58
CA PHE A 141 -5.79 -13.38 -10.24
C PHE A 141 -5.07 -14.65 -9.80
N ILE A 142 -4.50 -14.68 -8.59
CA ILE A 142 -3.83 -15.86 -8.03
C ILE A 142 -4.66 -16.42 -6.87
N SER A 143 -5.24 -17.60 -7.09
CA SER A 143 -5.87 -18.42 -6.05
C SER A 143 -4.86 -19.40 -5.46
N TYR A 144 -4.83 -19.53 -4.14
CA TYR A 144 -3.91 -20.42 -3.45
C TYR A 144 -4.45 -20.91 -2.11
N ARG A 145 -3.92 -22.04 -1.64
CA ARG A 145 -4.23 -22.56 -0.31
C ARG A 145 -3.43 -21.83 0.77
N ARG A 146 -4.09 -21.13 1.68
CA ARG A 146 -3.40 -20.33 2.72
C ARG A 146 -2.43 -21.11 3.60
N SER A 147 -2.74 -22.36 3.94
CA SER A 147 -1.95 -23.17 4.88
C SER A 147 -0.53 -23.46 4.39
N ASN A 148 -0.29 -23.50 3.08
CA ASN A 148 1.01 -23.89 2.52
C ASN A 148 1.36 -23.26 1.16
N GLY A 149 0.42 -22.63 0.45
CA GLY A 149 0.64 -21.98 -0.85
C GLY A 149 1.00 -20.50 -0.78
N SER A 150 0.99 -19.88 0.40
CA SER A 150 1.21 -18.43 0.57
C SER A 150 2.58 -17.95 0.08
N GLN A 151 3.62 -18.74 0.33
CA GLN A 151 4.99 -18.42 -0.10
C GLN A 151 5.10 -18.42 -1.63
N LEU A 152 4.61 -19.48 -2.30
CA LEU A 152 4.63 -19.59 -3.75
C LEU A 152 3.75 -18.53 -4.43
N ALA A 153 2.56 -18.27 -3.91
CA ALA A 153 1.68 -17.21 -4.40
C ALA A 153 2.31 -15.81 -4.30
N SER A 154 2.99 -15.53 -3.18
CA SER A 154 3.71 -14.26 -2.99
C SER A 154 4.88 -14.12 -3.96
N LEU A 155 5.63 -15.20 -4.17
CA LEU A 155 6.73 -15.23 -5.13
C LEU A 155 6.23 -14.97 -6.56
N LEU A 156 5.20 -15.68 -6.99
CA LEU A 156 4.56 -15.48 -8.30
C LEU A 156 4.07 -14.04 -8.48
N LYS A 157 3.44 -13.46 -7.45
CA LYS A 157 3.01 -12.06 -7.49
C LYS A 157 4.18 -11.11 -7.75
N VAL A 158 5.29 -11.27 -7.03
CA VAL A 158 6.48 -10.43 -7.20
C VAL A 158 7.06 -10.57 -8.60
N HIS A 159 7.24 -11.79 -9.10
CA HIS A 159 7.78 -12.03 -10.44
C HIS A 159 6.90 -11.43 -11.55
N LEU A 160 5.59 -11.64 -11.47
CA LEU A 160 4.65 -11.11 -12.46
C LEU A 160 4.55 -9.58 -12.40
N HIS A 161 4.62 -8.98 -11.20
CA HIS A 161 4.71 -7.53 -11.05
C HIS A 161 5.96 -6.95 -11.69
N LEU A 162 7.13 -7.59 -11.50
CA LEU A 162 8.38 -7.16 -12.12
C LEU A 162 8.34 -7.21 -13.66
N LYS A 163 7.44 -8.03 -14.22
CA LYS A 163 7.16 -8.12 -15.66
C LYS A 163 6.08 -7.15 -16.14
N GLY A 164 5.49 -6.37 -15.24
CA GLY A 164 4.48 -5.36 -15.56
C GLY A 164 3.03 -5.85 -15.56
N PHE A 165 2.76 -7.07 -15.09
CA PHE A 165 1.38 -7.56 -14.92
C PHE A 165 0.76 -7.01 -13.65
N THR A 166 -0.53 -6.67 -13.71
CA THR A 166 -1.34 -6.37 -12.53
C THR A 166 -1.82 -7.67 -11.90
N VAL A 167 -1.40 -7.93 -10.66
CA VAL A 167 -1.63 -9.22 -9.98
C VAL A 167 -2.32 -9.07 -8.63
N PHE A 168 -3.42 -9.79 -8.45
CA PHE A 168 -4.13 -9.86 -7.19
C PHE A 168 -3.92 -11.23 -6.51
N ILE A 169 -3.61 -11.19 -5.20
CA ILE A 169 -3.58 -12.36 -4.31
C ILE A 169 -4.51 -12.03 -3.14
N ASP A 170 -5.27 -13.00 -2.65
CA ASP A 170 -6.05 -12.84 -1.42
C ASP A 170 -5.10 -12.93 -0.22
N VAL A 171 -4.77 -11.79 0.40
CA VAL A 171 -3.96 -11.73 1.64
C VAL A 171 -4.87 -11.47 2.81
N GLU A 172 -4.71 -12.26 3.89
CA GLU A 172 -5.46 -12.16 5.14
C GLU A 172 -5.67 -10.70 5.60
N ARG A 173 -6.92 -10.24 5.53
CA ARG A 173 -7.59 -9.35 6.51
C ARG A 173 -8.95 -8.91 5.98
N LEU A 174 -9.90 -9.84 5.88
CA LEU A 174 -11.27 -9.48 5.50
C LEU A 174 -12.24 -10.08 6.51
N GLU A 175 -12.67 -9.25 7.45
CA GLU A 175 -13.78 -9.54 8.34
C GLU A 175 -15.05 -9.82 7.52
N ALA A 176 -15.80 -10.84 7.95
CA ALA A 176 -16.93 -11.40 7.23
C ALA A 176 -18.04 -10.36 6.96
N GLY A 177 -18.51 -10.29 5.70
CA GLY A 177 -19.88 -9.87 5.41
C GLY A 177 -20.12 -8.91 4.24
N LYS A 178 -19.11 -8.19 3.71
CA LYS A 178 -19.32 -7.21 2.62
C LYS A 178 -18.42 -7.33 1.38
N PHE A 179 -17.32 -8.10 1.43
CA PHE A 179 -16.36 -8.20 0.32
C PHE A 179 -16.51 -9.43 -0.58
N ASP A 180 -17.41 -10.36 -0.27
CA ASP A 180 -17.67 -11.57 -1.06
C ASP A 180 -17.96 -11.28 -2.54
N ASN A 181 -18.70 -10.20 -2.82
CA ASN A 181 -19.04 -9.84 -4.19
C ASN A 181 -17.87 -9.20 -4.94
N ASN A 182 -17.04 -8.42 -4.25
CA ASN A 182 -15.90 -7.72 -4.86
C ASN A 182 -14.79 -8.71 -5.24
N LEU A 183 -14.50 -9.71 -4.40
CA LEU A 183 -13.51 -10.76 -4.72
C LEU A 183 -13.91 -11.53 -5.98
N LEU A 184 -15.16 -11.97 -6.05
CA LEU A 184 -15.67 -12.70 -7.22
C LEU A 184 -15.75 -11.82 -8.47
N GLN A 185 -15.98 -10.51 -8.31
CA GLN A 185 -15.95 -9.56 -9.41
C GLN A 185 -14.53 -9.36 -9.95
N SER A 186 -13.52 -9.32 -9.09
CA SER A 186 -12.10 -9.27 -9.49
C SER A 186 -11.69 -10.50 -10.30
N ILE A 187 -12.21 -11.68 -9.98
CA ILE A 187 -11.95 -12.90 -10.76
C ILE A 187 -12.59 -12.78 -12.15
N LYS A 188 -13.82 -12.27 -12.23
CA LYS A 188 -14.53 -12.09 -13.50
C LYS A 188 -13.87 -11.05 -14.41
N SER A 189 -13.18 -10.06 -13.85
CA SER A 189 -12.45 -9.05 -14.63
C SER A 189 -11.03 -9.48 -14.99
N ALA A 190 -10.52 -10.57 -14.41
CA ALA A 190 -9.18 -11.09 -14.65
C ALA A 190 -9.04 -11.73 -16.03
N LYS A 191 -7.95 -11.42 -16.76
CA LYS A 191 -7.62 -12.12 -18.01
C LYS A 191 -7.12 -13.55 -17.76
N HIS A 192 -6.24 -13.70 -16.76
CA HIS A 192 -5.64 -14.96 -16.37
C HIS A 192 -5.99 -15.29 -14.91
N PHE A 193 -6.26 -16.56 -14.66
CA PHE A 193 -6.51 -17.09 -13.32
C PHE A 193 -5.45 -18.14 -13.02
N ILE A 194 -4.49 -17.81 -12.16
CA ILE A 194 -3.45 -18.74 -11.73
C ILE A 194 -3.95 -19.49 -10.49
N LEU A 195 -3.96 -20.81 -10.55
CA LEU A 195 -4.33 -21.67 -9.44
C LEU A 195 -3.08 -22.35 -8.87
N VAL A 196 -2.67 -21.95 -7.68
CA VAL A 196 -1.51 -22.55 -7.00
C VAL A 196 -1.93 -23.83 -6.29
N LEU A 197 -1.41 -24.94 -6.79
CA LEU A 197 -1.67 -26.29 -6.34
C LEU A 197 -0.44 -26.82 -5.60
N THR A 198 -0.39 -26.54 -4.30
CA THR A 198 0.51 -27.16 -3.32
C THR A 198 -0.07 -28.48 -2.82
N PRO A 199 0.67 -29.32 -2.06
CA PRO A 199 0.11 -30.54 -1.48
C PRO A 199 -1.19 -30.23 -0.72
N ASN A 200 -2.22 -31.05 -0.90
CA ASN A 200 -3.50 -30.91 -0.19
C ASN A 200 -4.29 -29.62 -0.49
N ALA A 201 -3.98 -28.93 -1.60
CA ALA A 201 -4.62 -27.66 -1.96
C ALA A 201 -6.15 -27.80 -2.14
N LEU A 202 -6.61 -28.91 -2.75
CA LEU A 202 -8.02 -29.15 -3.05
C LEU A 202 -8.75 -30.02 -2.01
N ASP A 203 -8.10 -30.42 -0.92
CA ASP A 203 -8.68 -31.39 0.04
C ASP A 203 -9.98 -30.91 0.69
N ARG A 204 -10.16 -29.59 0.88
CA ARG A 204 -11.44 -29.04 1.40
C ARG A 204 -12.48 -28.76 0.31
N CYS A 205 -12.09 -28.88 -0.96
CA CYS A 205 -13.01 -28.75 -2.08
C CYS A 205 -13.63 -30.12 -2.45
N VAL A 206 -13.00 -31.22 -2.02
CA VAL A 206 -13.56 -32.57 -2.16
C VAL A 206 -14.88 -32.65 -1.40
N GLU A 207 -15.95 -33.11 -2.08
CA GLU A 207 -17.31 -33.22 -1.54
C GLU A 207 -17.91 -31.90 -1.00
N ASP A 208 -17.39 -30.73 -1.39
CA ASP A 208 -17.91 -29.42 -0.99
C ASP A 208 -19.08 -28.96 -1.89
N ASP A 209 -20.15 -29.76 -1.98
CA ASP A 209 -21.32 -29.47 -2.83
C ASP A 209 -22.06 -28.16 -2.45
N GLU A 210 -21.85 -27.67 -1.23
CA GLU A 210 -22.42 -26.42 -0.73
C GLU A 210 -21.54 -25.18 -1.04
N CYS A 211 -20.41 -25.37 -1.72
CA CYS A 211 -19.48 -24.32 -2.15
C CYS A 211 -19.06 -23.38 -1.00
N LYS A 212 -18.70 -23.97 0.15
CA LYS A 212 -18.29 -23.24 1.35
C LYS A 212 -16.81 -22.88 1.33
N ASP A 213 -15.97 -23.67 0.67
CA ASP A 213 -14.54 -23.38 0.58
C ASP A 213 -14.29 -22.23 -0.40
N TRP A 214 -13.40 -21.29 -0.02
CA TRP A 214 -13.08 -20.14 -0.85
C TRP A 214 -12.39 -20.54 -2.15
N VAL A 215 -11.46 -21.49 -2.12
CA VAL A 215 -10.78 -21.96 -3.34
C VAL A 215 -11.79 -22.57 -4.29
N HIS A 216 -12.80 -23.28 -3.76
CA HIS A 216 -13.91 -23.79 -4.55
C HIS A 216 -14.71 -22.64 -5.22
N ARG A 217 -15.16 -21.65 -4.44
CA ARG A 217 -15.89 -20.48 -4.98
C ARG A 217 -15.11 -19.73 -6.07
N GLU A 218 -13.80 -19.57 -5.87
CA GLU A 218 -12.92 -18.88 -6.82
C GLU A 218 -12.76 -19.65 -8.14
N ILE A 219 -12.54 -20.97 -8.07
CA ILE A 219 -12.44 -21.84 -9.25
C ILE A 219 -13.74 -21.80 -10.06
N VAL A 220 -14.90 -21.92 -9.39
CA VAL A 220 -16.20 -21.87 -10.05
C VAL A 220 -16.41 -20.51 -10.73
N ALA A 221 -16.04 -19.41 -10.07
CA ALA A 221 -16.14 -18.07 -10.67
C ALA A 221 -15.24 -17.91 -11.90
N ALA A 222 -14.01 -18.42 -11.86
CA ALA A 222 -13.08 -18.39 -12.99
C ALA A 222 -13.60 -19.23 -14.17
N LEU A 223 -14.16 -20.41 -13.90
CA LEU A 223 -14.78 -21.27 -14.91
C LEU A 223 -16.00 -20.60 -15.56
N GLN A 224 -16.87 -20.00 -14.76
CA GLN A 224 -18.06 -19.28 -15.25
C GLN A 224 -17.70 -18.03 -16.07
N ALA A 225 -16.63 -17.34 -15.68
CA ALA A 225 -16.11 -16.18 -16.40
C ALA A 225 -15.30 -16.54 -17.65
N GLN A 226 -15.04 -17.83 -17.88
CA GLN A 226 -14.17 -18.34 -18.95
C GLN A 226 -12.76 -17.72 -18.92
N CYS A 227 -12.22 -17.47 -17.73
CA CYS A 227 -10.85 -16.98 -17.57
C CYS A 227 -9.83 -17.99 -18.11
N ASN A 228 -8.66 -17.51 -18.53
CA ASN A 228 -7.54 -18.39 -18.86
C ASN A 228 -6.96 -18.99 -17.56
N ILE A 229 -7.44 -20.17 -17.19
CA ILE A 229 -7.00 -20.86 -15.96
C ILE A 229 -5.66 -21.55 -16.19
N ILE A 230 -4.67 -21.21 -15.38
CA ILE A 230 -3.32 -21.75 -15.43
C ILE A 230 -2.98 -22.39 -14.07
N PRO A 231 -3.12 -23.72 -13.94
CA PRO A 231 -2.71 -24.42 -12.73
C PRO A 231 -1.19 -24.42 -12.59
N ILE A 232 -0.66 -24.07 -11.42
CA ILE A 232 0.76 -24.16 -11.08
C ILE A 232 0.89 -25.22 -10.00
N THR A 233 1.56 -26.33 -10.31
CA THR A 233 1.71 -27.46 -9.37
C THR A 233 3.06 -27.45 -8.68
N ASP A 234 3.05 -27.58 -7.36
CA ASP A 234 4.23 -27.82 -6.52
C ASP A 234 3.96 -29.06 -5.68
N ASN A 235 4.61 -30.18 -6.03
CA ASN A 235 4.45 -31.48 -5.35
C ASN A 235 2.98 -31.91 -5.14
N PHE A 236 2.09 -31.52 -6.06
CA PHE A 236 0.66 -31.77 -5.97
C PHE A 236 0.22 -32.98 -6.78
N THR A 237 -0.75 -33.72 -6.23
CA THR A 237 -1.41 -34.85 -6.88
C THR A 237 -2.89 -34.50 -7.07
N TRP A 238 -3.38 -34.65 -8.31
CA TRP A 238 -4.79 -34.45 -8.60
C TRP A 238 -5.66 -35.48 -7.88
N PRO A 239 -6.77 -35.05 -7.22
CA PRO A 239 -7.77 -35.99 -6.71
C PRO A 239 -8.55 -36.65 -7.87
N GLU A 240 -9.31 -37.69 -7.57
CA GLU A 240 -10.26 -38.27 -8.53
C GLU A 240 -11.26 -37.20 -8.97
N ALA A 241 -11.53 -37.09 -10.28
CA ALA A 241 -12.38 -36.03 -10.79
C ALA A 241 -13.79 -36.12 -10.19
N GLU A 242 -14.29 -37.33 -9.98
CA GLU A 242 -15.59 -37.66 -9.39
C GLU A 242 -15.72 -37.20 -7.93
N SER A 243 -14.62 -37.08 -7.19
CA SER A 243 -14.65 -36.61 -5.79
C SER A 243 -14.78 -35.09 -5.68
N LEU A 244 -14.54 -34.35 -6.77
CA LEU A 244 -14.78 -32.92 -6.83
C LEU A 244 -16.24 -32.63 -7.25
N PRO A 245 -16.86 -31.58 -6.68
CA PRO A 245 -18.15 -31.05 -7.12
C PRO A 245 -18.21 -30.82 -8.63
N ALA A 246 -19.39 -31.06 -9.21
CA ALA A 246 -19.57 -31.10 -10.67
C ALA A 246 -19.30 -29.75 -11.36
N ASP A 247 -19.47 -28.65 -10.64
CA ASP A 247 -19.26 -27.28 -11.09
C ASP A 247 -17.78 -26.85 -11.14
N MET A 248 -16.90 -27.48 -10.35
CA MET A 248 -15.46 -27.21 -10.39
C MET A 248 -14.62 -28.28 -11.10
N ARG A 249 -15.16 -29.50 -11.28
CA ARG A 249 -14.46 -30.67 -11.85
C ARG A 249 -13.71 -30.40 -13.16
N ALA A 250 -14.20 -29.46 -13.97
CA ALA A 250 -13.55 -29.07 -15.22
C ALA A 250 -12.11 -28.55 -15.04
N VAL A 251 -11.74 -28.08 -13.84
CA VAL A 251 -10.39 -27.60 -13.52
C VAL A 251 -9.30 -28.67 -13.73
N CYS A 252 -9.64 -29.95 -13.57
CA CYS A 252 -8.72 -31.07 -13.78
C CYS A 252 -8.29 -31.23 -15.25
N ASN A 253 -9.02 -30.64 -16.20
CA ASN A 253 -8.73 -30.74 -17.62
C ASN A 253 -7.72 -29.67 -18.11
N PHE A 254 -7.35 -28.71 -17.26
CA PHE A 254 -6.42 -27.65 -17.62
C PHE A 254 -4.96 -28.11 -17.53
N ASN A 255 -4.16 -27.70 -18.52
CA ASN A 255 -2.74 -28.07 -18.58
C ASN A 255 -1.92 -27.30 -17.55
N GLY A 256 -1.57 -27.96 -16.43
CA GLY A 256 -0.74 -27.38 -15.39
C GLY A 256 0.71 -27.10 -15.81
N VAL A 257 1.33 -26.12 -15.15
CA VAL A 257 2.76 -25.83 -15.19
C VAL A 257 3.37 -26.32 -13.88
N MET A 258 4.31 -27.26 -13.97
CA MET A 258 5.05 -27.70 -12.79
C MET A 258 6.03 -26.60 -12.37
N TRP A 259 5.94 -26.19 -11.11
CA TRP A 259 6.89 -25.28 -10.50
C TRP A 259 8.19 -26.02 -10.19
N ILE A 260 9.31 -25.50 -10.68
CA ILE A 260 10.64 -26.03 -10.38
C ILE A 260 11.45 -24.90 -9.76
N HIS A 261 11.81 -25.05 -8.48
CA HIS A 261 12.50 -24.01 -7.70
C HIS A 261 13.79 -23.48 -8.34
N ASP A 262 14.47 -24.31 -9.14
CA ASP A 262 15.72 -23.98 -9.82
C ASP A 262 15.55 -23.28 -11.19
N TYR A 263 14.31 -23.17 -11.71
CA TYR A 263 14.01 -22.62 -13.05
C TYR A 263 12.85 -21.60 -13.05
N GLN A 264 12.85 -20.71 -12.06
CA GLN A 264 11.76 -19.75 -11.81
C GLN A 264 11.50 -18.84 -13.02
N ASP A 265 12.55 -18.30 -13.64
CA ASP A 265 12.42 -17.42 -14.81
C ASP A 265 11.82 -18.14 -16.02
N ALA A 266 12.17 -19.41 -16.25
CA ALA A 266 11.64 -20.20 -17.36
C ALA A 266 10.17 -20.60 -17.14
N CYS A 267 9.76 -20.81 -15.88
CA CYS A 267 8.35 -21.03 -15.53
C CYS A 267 7.53 -19.77 -15.82
N VAL A 268 8.04 -18.59 -15.46
CA VAL A 268 7.36 -17.31 -15.72
C VAL A 268 7.31 -16.99 -17.22
N GLU A 269 8.39 -17.21 -17.98
CA GLU A 269 8.38 -17.07 -19.44
C GLU A 269 7.36 -17.98 -20.14
N LYS A 270 7.09 -19.17 -19.57
CA LYS A 270 6.07 -20.09 -20.10
C LYS A 270 4.64 -19.61 -19.81
N LEU A 271 4.44 -18.84 -18.74
CA LEU A 271 3.18 -18.17 -18.45
C LEU A 271 2.91 -17.03 -19.45
N GLU A 272 3.94 -16.29 -19.87
CA GLU A 272 3.80 -15.20 -20.86
C GLU A 272 3.38 -15.69 -22.26
N ARG A 273 3.64 -16.96 -22.60
CA ARG A 273 3.35 -17.54 -23.93
C ARG A 273 1.96 -18.15 -24.08
N ARG A 274 1.13 -18.15 -23.03
CA ARG A 274 -0.19 -18.78 -22.97
C ARG A 274 -1.29 -17.78 -22.67
#